data_AF-A0A1W9LW59-F1
#
_entry.id   AF-A0A1W9LW59-F1
#
_cell.length_a   1.000
_cell.length_b   1.000
_cell.length_c   1.000
_cell.angle_alpha   90.00
_cell.angle_beta   90.00
_cell.angle_gamma   90.00
#
_symmetry.space_group_name_H-M   'P 1'
#
loop_
_entity.id
_entity.type
_entity.pdbx_description
1 polymer ?
#
loop_
_entity_poly.entity_id
_entity_poly.type
_entity_poly.pdbx_seq_one_letter_code
_entity_poly.pdbx_strand_id
1 'polypeptide(L)'
;MSDQPVPSLTPLIDKALAVRHVLLVAPPHRLPQAGWLRDALVRHYQMREQDMATFTLRDAYHLPTLIEDFSDLRRRLTMPLAINLTGGSKPMTLAAWEVFNRPDDAHYYVNISTDAIDWLRPQGRPSHPIADRLHIEPYLTAWGAESDPGTPPLRDPVPGPRKTLAWQLINSTRLRNSCTMLKPLFPQKCRETITKTVANSLGLQSLYKQLLAAGLTKAATLADAIQEPQVRRFSDGGWLEEAVFEYLRSLHSQDRLMHDVVRNLRFHRRGSLQDGLINEIDVACLRDNTLHLIECKTGSLTQKMGTMNLAEQAIYKLALVRDAIGGLRCRAMLVSQNQISYTLHKRAEEKNIVIIDGQNITTLPERLRAWLHG
;
A
#
# COMPACT_ATOMS: atom_id res chain seq x y z
N MET A 1 -13.92 -16.94 -7.46
CA MET A 1 -13.52 -15.91 -6.48
C MET A 1 -12.84 -16.57 -5.28
N SER A 2 -11.78 -15.95 -4.76
CA SER A 2 -10.99 -16.38 -3.58
C SER A 2 -10.78 -15.21 -2.61
N ASP A 3 -10.05 -15.45 -1.51
CA ASP A 3 -9.58 -14.40 -0.60
C ASP A 3 -8.64 -13.39 -1.27
N GLN A 4 -7.89 -13.82 -2.30
CA GLN A 4 -6.92 -12.99 -3.01
C GLN A 4 -7.57 -12.40 -4.27
N PRO A 5 -7.85 -11.09 -4.32
CA PRO A 5 -8.49 -10.46 -5.48
C PRO A 5 -7.48 -10.10 -6.58
N VAL A 6 -6.23 -9.80 -6.23
CA VAL A 6 -5.20 -9.30 -7.17
C VAL A 6 -5.00 -10.24 -8.37
N PRO A 7 -4.87 -11.57 -8.21
CA PRO A 7 -4.71 -12.47 -9.35
C PRO A 7 -5.95 -12.60 -10.25
N SER A 8 -7.10 -12.10 -9.79
CA SER A 8 -8.30 -11.94 -10.62
C SER A 8 -8.37 -10.54 -11.23
N LEU A 9 -7.92 -9.51 -10.53
CA LEU A 9 -7.96 -8.10 -10.97
C LEU A 9 -6.96 -7.80 -12.07
N THR A 10 -5.68 -8.16 -11.87
CA THR A 10 -4.59 -7.70 -12.73
C THR A 10 -4.70 -8.21 -14.18
N PRO A 11 -5.12 -9.46 -14.47
CA PRO A 11 -5.38 -9.88 -15.85
C PRO A 11 -6.49 -9.07 -16.52
N LEU A 12 -7.53 -8.68 -15.77
CA LEU A 12 -8.71 -7.99 -16.32
C LEU A 12 -8.42 -6.55 -16.76
N ILE A 13 -7.33 -5.96 -16.26
CA ILE A 13 -6.89 -4.59 -16.60
C ILE A 13 -5.69 -4.59 -17.56
N ASP A 14 -5.19 -5.76 -17.92
CA ASP A 14 -4.16 -5.91 -18.95
C ASP A 14 -4.78 -5.74 -20.34
N LYS A 15 -4.30 -4.75 -21.10
CA LYS A 15 -4.81 -4.47 -22.46
C LYS A 15 -4.42 -5.58 -23.44
N ALA A 16 -3.36 -6.34 -23.17
CA ALA A 16 -2.94 -7.45 -24.02
C ALA A 16 -3.97 -8.59 -24.05
N LEU A 17 -4.77 -8.74 -22.99
CA LEU A 17 -5.85 -9.74 -22.96
C LEU A 17 -7.14 -9.25 -23.63
N ALA A 18 -7.27 -7.96 -23.92
CA ALA A 18 -8.41 -7.34 -24.60
C ALA A 18 -9.78 -7.78 -24.03
N VAL A 19 -9.88 -7.86 -22.70
CA VAL A 19 -11.08 -8.31 -21.99
C VAL A 19 -12.26 -7.37 -22.28
N ARG A 20 -13.39 -7.94 -22.73
CA ARG A 20 -14.64 -7.21 -23.00
C ARG A 20 -15.78 -7.56 -22.08
N HIS A 21 -15.82 -8.81 -21.61
CA HIS A 21 -16.86 -9.32 -20.72
C HIS A 21 -16.22 -10.08 -19.58
N VAL A 22 -16.79 -9.96 -18.39
CA VAL A 22 -16.27 -10.59 -17.17
C VAL A 22 -17.38 -11.35 -16.48
N LEU A 23 -17.16 -12.65 -16.27
CA LEU A 23 -18.02 -13.47 -15.45
C LEU A 23 -17.31 -13.85 -14.16
N LEU A 24 -17.78 -13.31 -13.03
CA LEU A 24 -17.28 -13.63 -11.71
C LEU A 24 -18.03 -14.84 -11.16
N VAL A 25 -17.33 -15.95 -10.92
CA VAL A 25 -17.93 -17.13 -10.30
C VAL A 25 -17.61 -17.14 -8.80
N ALA A 26 -18.63 -17.19 -7.96
CA ALA A 26 -18.46 -17.17 -6.51
C ALA A 26 -19.50 -18.02 -5.77
N PRO A 27 -19.12 -18.75 -4.70
CA PRO A 27 -20.10 -19.29 -3.75
C PRO A 27 -20.74 -18.16 -2.91
N PRO A 28 -21.85 -18.42 -2.18
CA PRO A 28 -22.62 -17.36 -1.51
C PRO A 28 -21.79 -16.54 -0.51
N HIS A 29 -20.93 -17.20 0.27
CA HIS A 29 -20.05 -16.56 1.25
C HIS A 29 -18.92 -15.71 0.60
N ARG A 30 -18.79 -15.72 -0.73
CA ARG A 30 -17.81 -14.94 -1.51
C ARG A 30 -18.42 -13.87 -2.42
N LEU A 31 -19.74 -13.69 -2.36
CA LEU A 31 -20.42 -12.64 -3.11
C LEU A 31 -19.94 -11.22 -2.75
N PRO A 32 -19.61 -10.88 -1.48
CA PRO A 32 -19.02 -9.58 -1.16
C PRO A 32 -17.71 -9.31 -1.92
N GLN A 33 -16.81 -10.30 -1.98
CA GLN A 33 -15.53 -10.19 -2.70
C GLN A 33 -15.74 -10.05 -4.21
N ALA A 34 -16.72 -10.77 -4.78
CA ALA A 34 -17.11 -10.58 -6.17
C ALA A 34 -17.60 -9.14 -6.41
N GLY A 35 -18.42 -8.62 -5.50
CA GLY A 35 -18.89 -7.23 -5.51
C GLY A 35 -17.75 -6.22 -5.45
N TRP A 36 -16.79 -6.41 -4.54
CA TRP A 36 -15.62 -5.53 -4.41
C TRP A 36 -14.73 -5.52 -5.66
N LEU A 37 -14.46 -6.69 -6.25
CA LEU A 37 -13.71 -6.78 -7.49
C LEU A 37 -14.45 -6.09 -8.65
N ARG A 38 -15.77 -6.27 -8.73
CA ARG A 38 -16.62 -5.58 -9.70
C ARG A 38 -16.57 -4.06 -9.49
N ASP A 39 -16.73 -3.60 -8.25
CA ASP A 39 -16.65 -2.18 -7.90
C ASP A 39 -15.28 -1.60 -8.30
N ALA A 40 -14.18 -2.35 -8.15
CA ALA A 40 -12.86 -1.91 -8.58
C ALA A 40 -12.78 -1.69 -10.10
N LEU A 41 -13.28 -2.65 -10.87
CA LEU A 41 -13.27 -2.63 -12.34
C LEU A 41 -14.15 -1.53 -12.92
N VAL A 42 -15.36 -1.37 -12.37
CA VAL A 42 -16.32 -0.37 -12.84
C VAL A 42 -15.87 1.04 -12.46
N ARG A 43 -15.53 1.28 -11.19
CA ARG A 43 -15.24 2.63 -10.69
C ARG A 43 -13.90 3.18 -11.15
N HIS A 44 -12.88 2.34 -11.31
CA HIS A 44 -11.51 2.80 -11.57
C HIS A 44 -10.98 2.44 -12.96
N TYR A 45 -11.51 1.40 -13.60
CA TYR A 45 -11.06 0.95 -14.93
C TYR A 45 -12.12 1.07 -16.02
N GLN A 46 -13.25 1.73 -15.73
CA GLN A 46 -14.28 2.10 -16.71
C GLN A 46 -14.89 0.89 -17.43
N MET A 47 -14.85 -0.28 -16.81
CA MET A 47 -15.58 -1.45 -17.31
C MET A 47 -17.07 -1.21 -17.12
N ARG A 48 -17.88 -1.46 -18.16
CA ARG A 48 -19.32 -1.19 -18.10
C ARG A 48 -20.00 -2.28 -17.25
N GLU A 49 -20.94 -1.89 -16.38
CA GLU A 49 -21.65 -2.86 -15.54
C GLU A 49 -22.36 -3.96 -16.35
N GLN A 50 -22.92 -3.60 -17.51
CA GLN A 50 -23.60 -4.53 -18.42
C GLN A 50 -22.67 -5.60 -19.05
N ASP A 51 -21.36 -5.36 -19.04
CA ASP A 51 -20.36 -6.33 -19.52
C ASP A 51 -19.92 -7.30 -18.42
N MET A 52 -20.42 -7.11 -17.20
CA MET A 52 -20.06 -7.90 -16.03
C MET A 52 -21.26 -8.69 -15.51
N ALA A 53 -21.02 -9.94 -15.13
CA ALA A 53 -22.01 -10.78 -14.49
C ALA A 53 -21.38 -11.56 -13.33
N THR A 54 -22.21 -11.96 -12.37
CA THR A 54 -21.81 -12.85 -11.29
C THR A 54 -22.65 -14.12 -11.37
N PHE A 55 -21.99 -15.29 -11.34
CA PHE A 55 -22.65 -16.59 -11.23
C PHE A 55 -22.42 -17.17 -9.84
N THR A 56 -23.51 -17.47 -9.14
CA THR A 56 -23.48 -18.00 -7.78
C THR A 56 -23.46 -19.53 -7.81
N LEU A 57 -22.40 -20.13 -7.26
CA LEU A 57 -22.31 -21.58 -7.06
C LEU A 57 -23.16 -22.01 -5.87
N ARG A 58 -23.70 -23.23 -5.90
CA ARG A 58 -24.43 -23.82 -4.77
C ARG A 58 -23.50 -24.20 -3.61
N ASP A 59 -22.37 -24.82 -3.94
CA ASP A 59 -21.37 -25.27 -2.97
C ASP A 59 -19.96 -25.09 -3.54
N ALA A 60 -19.01 -24.62 -2.72
CA ALA A 60 -17.62 -24.43 -3.12
C ALA A 60 -16.76 -25.69 -2.98
N TYR A 61 -17.23 -26.73 -2.30
CA TYR A 61 -16.42 -27.89 -1.92
C TYR A 61 -17.01 -29.23 -2.36
N HIS A 62 -18.27 -29.25 -2.82
CA HIS A 62 -18.91 -30.45 -3.33
C HIS A 62 -18.75 -30.59 -4.85
N LEU A 63 -17.76 -31.39 -5.28
CA LEU A 63 -17.36 -31.54 -6.68
C LEU A 63 -18.52 -31.91 -7.65
N PRO A 64 -19.41 -32.88 -7.35
CA PRO A 64 -20.52 -33.19 -8.26
C PRO A 64 -21.45 -32.00 -8.52
N THR A 65 -21.80 -31.26 -7.47
CA THR A 65 -22.62 -30.05 -7.58
C THR A 65 -21.90 -28.94 -8.37
N LEU A 66 -20.59 -28.80 -8.19
CA LEU A 66 -19.79 -27.87 -8.98
C LEU A 66 -19.79 -28.23 -10.48
N ILE A 67 -19.66 -29.51 -10.82
CA ILE A 67 -19.71 -29.99 -12.21
C ILE A 67 -21.08 -29.70 -12.82
N GLU A 68 -22.17 -29.95 -12.10
CA GLU A 68 -23.53 -29.59 -12.54
C GLU A 68 -23.68 -28.08 -12.77
N ASP A 69 -23.29 -27.25 -11.79
CA ASP A 69 -23.36 -25.79 -11.86
C ASP A 69 -22.58 -25.24 -13.04
N PHE A 70 -21.35 -25.71 -13.23
CA PHE A 70 -20.54 -25.30 -14.36
C PHE A 70 -21.07 -25.83 -15.68
N SER A 71 -21.66 -27.03 -15.72
CA SER A 71 -22.26 -27.58 -16.95
C SER A 71 -23.45 -26.75 -17.41
N ASP A 72 -24.31 -26.35 -16.46
CA ASP A 72 -25.41 -25.43 -16.70
C ASP A 72 -24.92 -24.07 -17.22
N LEU A 73 -23.85 -23.55 -16.62
CA LEU A 73 -23.23 -22.31 -17.07
C LEU A 73 -22.60 -22.45 -18.47
N ARG A 74 -21.85 -23.52 -18.73
CA ARG A 74 -21.19 -23.78 -20.02
C ARG A 74 -22.19 -23.87 -21.17
N ARG A 75 -23.38 -24.41 -20.93
CA ARG A 75 -24.47 -24.46 -21.92
C ARG A 75 -24.97 -23.08 -22.32
N ARG A 76 -24.92 -22.10 -21.41
CA ARG A 76 -25.36 -20.71 -21.65
C ARG A 76 -24.29 -19.86 -22.33
N LEU A 77 -23.01 -20.21 -22.16
CA LEU A 77 -21.88 -19.49 -22.75
C LEU A 77 -21.53 -20.07 -24.12
N THR A 78 -21.77 -19.33 -25.21
CA THR A 78 -21.50 -19.81 -26.57
C THR A 78 -20.16 -19.36 -27.14
N MET A 79 -19.58 -18.29 -26.60
CA MET A 79 -18.31 -17.73 -27.03
C MET A 79 -17.09 -18.47 -26.46
N PRO A 80 -15.90 -18.34 -27.09
CA PRO A 80 -14.64 -18.77 -26.51
C PRO A 80 -14.38 -18.07 -25.18
N LEU A 81 -13.86 -18.81 -24.21
CA LEU A 81 -13.62 -18.30 -22.85
C LEU A 81 -12.12 -18.30 -22.51
N ALA A 82 -11.70 -17.34 -21.69
CA ALA A 82 -10.42 -17.39 -20.99
C ALA A 82 -10.70 -17.63 -19.49
N ILE A 83 -10.38 -18.82 -19.00
CA ILE A 83 -10.71 -19.28 -17.65
C ILE A 83 -9.50 -19.05 -16.74
N ASN A 84 -9.66 -18.17 -15.75
CA ASN A 84 -8.70 -17.98 -14.68
C ASN A 84 -8.88 -19.06 -13.60
N LEU A 85 -7.91 -19.95 -13.46
CA LEU A 85 -7.90 -21.03 -12.47
C LEU A 85 -7.07 -20.72 -11.23
N THR A 86 -6.68 -19.46 -11.02
CA THR A 86 -5.86 -19.04 -9.87
C THR A 86 -6.65 -19.04 -8.56
N GLY A 87 -7.90 -18.58 -8.64
CA GLY A 87 -8.77 -18.41 -7.47
C GLY A 87 -9.86 -19.47 -7.38
N GLY A 88 -10.52 -19.53 -6.23
CA GLY A 88 -11.50 -20.57 -5.88
C GLY A 88 -10.89 -21.67 -5.03
N SER A 89 -11.74 -22.58 -4.56
CA SER A 89 -11.26 -23.81 -3.92
C SER A 89 -10.64 -24.75 -4.96
N LYS A 90 -9.85 -25.73 -4.52
CA LYS A 90 -9.33 -26.77 -5.43
C LYS A 90 -10.46 -27.55 -6.14
N PRO A 91 -11.55 -27.96 -5.47
CA PRO A 91 -12.69 -28.56 -6.17
C PRO A 91 -13.29 -27.66 -7.25
N MET A 92 -13.40 -26.33 -7.00
CA MET A 92 -13.91 -25.39 -7.99
C MET A 92 -13.03 -25.35 -9.24
N THR A 93 -11.70 -25.28 -9.07
CA THR A 93 -10.79 -25.19 -10.22
C THR A 93 -10.73 -26.50 -11.00
N LEU A 94 -10.84 -27.65 -10.33
CA LEU A 94 -10.95 -28.96 -10.99
C LEU A 94 -12.24 -29.09 -11.80
N ALA A 95 -13.38 -28.73 -11.22
CA ALA A 95 -14.67 -28.78 -11.92
C ALA A 95 -14.70 -27.83 -13.12
N ALA A 96 -14.15 -26.61 -12.97
CA ALA A 96 -14.04 -25.66 -14.07
C ALA A 96 -13.15 -26.21 -15.19
N TRP A 97 -12.00 -26.80 -14.87
CA TRP A 97 -11.11 -27.42 -15.85
C TRP A 97 -11.76 -28.58 -16.62
N GLU A 98 -12.57 -29.39 -15.93
CA GLU A 98 -13.29 -30.51 -16.53
C GLU A 98 -14.35 -30.03 -17.51
N VAL A 99 -15.17 -29.07 -17.10
CA VAL A 99 -16.37 -28.64 -17.83
C VAL A 99 -16.06 -27.63 -18.94
N PHE A 100 -15.20 -26.64 -18.68
CA PHE A 100 -14.77 -25.69 -19.68
C PHE A 100 -13.63 -26.30 -20.48
N ASN A 101 -13.91 -27.09 -21.51
CA ASN A 101 -12.86 -27.80 -22.23
C ASN A 101 -12.96 -27.70 -23.76
N ARG A 102 -13.74 -26.75 -24.29
CA ARG A 102 -13.86 -26.62 -25.74
C ARG A 102 -12.51 -26.25 -26.36
N PRO A 103 -12.25 -26.65 -27.62
CA PRO A 103 -10.96 -26.40 -28.27
C PRO A 103 -10.54 -24.92 -28.32
N ASP A 104 -11.51 -24.01 -28.31
CA ASP A 104 -11.35 -22.56 -28.32
C ASP A 104 -11.26 -21.93 -26.92
N ASP A 105 -11.49 -22.70 -25.85
CA ASP A 105 -11.35 -22.23 -24.47
C ASP A 105 -9.87 -22.22 -24.05
N ALA A 106 -9.41 -21.08 -23.51
CA ALA A 106 -8.09 -20.93 -22.93
C ALA A 106 -8.14 -21.04 -21.41
N HIS A 107 -7.15 -21.70 -20.81
CA HIS A 107 -7.03 -21.83 -19.36
C HIS A 107 -5.73 -21.22 -18.92
N TYR A 108 -5.76 -20.45 -17.85
CA TYR A 108 -4.56 -19.84 -17.33
C TYR A 108 -4.56 -19.77 -15.81
N TYR A 109 -3.35 -19.64 -15.29
CA TYR A 109 -3.05 -19.44 -13.89
C TYR A 109 -2.16 -18.21 -13.75
N VAL A 110 -2.42 -17.36 -12.77
CA VAL A 110 -1.57 -16.21 -12.44
C VAL A 110 -0.57 -16.67 -11.41
N ASN A 111 0.68 -16.72 -11.83
CA ASN A 111 1.80 -17.07 -10.97
C ASN A 111 2.15 -15.88 -10.07
N ILE A 112 1.87 -16.06 -8.79
CA ILE A 112 2.04 -15.02 -7.77
C ILE A 112 3.51 -14.66 -7.57
N SER A 113 4.47 -15.57 -7.80
CA SER A 113 5.89 -15.26 -7.61
C SER A 113 6.51 -14.50 -8.77
N THR A 114 5.98 -14.63 -9.98
CA THR A 114 6.53 -14.02 -11.20
C THR A 114 5.65 -12.93 -11.82
N ASP A 115 4.48 -12.66 -11.21
CA ASP A 115 3.45 -11.74 -11.73
C ASP A 115 3.09 -11.98 -13.20
N ALA A 116 2.94 -13.25 -13.58
CA ALA A 116 2.74 -13.65 -14.97
C ALA A 116 1.54 -14.60 -15.12
N ILE A 117 0.95 -14.57 -16.31
CA ILE A 117 -0.09 -15.49 -16.75
C ILE A 117 0.57 -16.70 -17.39
N ASP A 118 0.47 -17.84 -16.73
CA ASP A 118 0.88 -19.15 -17.24
C ASP A 118 -0.31 -19.81 -17.92
N TRP A 119 -0.18 -20.05 -19.23
CA TRP A 119 -1.22 -20.67 -20.04
C TRP A 119 -1.16 -22.19 -19.87
N LEU A 120 -2.20 -22.74 -19.25
CA LEU A 120 -2.40 -24.18 -19.10
C LEU A 120 -2.99 -24.79 -20.38
N ARG A 121 -3.82 -24.01 -21.09
CA ARG A 121 -4.36 -24.33 -22.42
C ARG A 121 -4.43 -23.08 -23.31
N PRO A 122 -4.02 -23.16 -24.59
CA PRO A 122 -3.31 -24.28 -25.21
C PRO A 122 -1.91 -24.46 -24.61
N GLN A 123 -1.43 -25.71 -24.59
CA GLN A 123 -0.08 -26.01 -24.10
C GLN A 123 0.99 -25.39 -25.01
N GLY A 124 2.14 -25.04 -24.43
CA GLY A 124 3.26 -24.45 -25.16
C GLY A 124 3.13 -22.96 -25.46
N ARG A 125 2.00 -22.32 -25.10
CA ARG A 125 1.89 -20.87 -25.15
C ARG A 125 2.81 -20.25 -24.08
N PRO A 126 3.69 -19.30 -24.44
CA PRO A 126 4.63 -18.71 -23.50
C PRO A 126 3.90 -17.94 -22.40
N SER A 127 4.50 -17.91 -21.21
CA SER A 127 4.02 -17.09 -20.10
C SER A 127 3.96 -15.62 -20.49
N HIS A 128 2.96 -14.91 -19.98
CA HIS A 128 2.72 -13.50 -20.28
C HIS A 128 2.86 -12.66 -19.00
N PRO A 129 3.92 -11.85 -18.86
CA PRO A 129 4.06 -10.92 -17.74
C PRO A 129 2.88 -9.94 -17.71
N ILE A 130 2.26 -9.78 -16.54
CA ILE A 130 1.09 -8.92 -16.39
C ILE A 130 1.54 -7.46 -16.38
N ALA A 131 0.83 -6.60 -17.10
CA ALA A 131 1.15 -5.18 -17.11
C ALA A 131 0.91 -4.52 -15.74
N ASP A 132 1.89 -3.77 -15.24
CA ASP A 132 1.80 -2.91 -14.04
C ASP A 132 0.87 -1.71 -14.25
N ARG A 133 -0.42 -1.89 -13.99
CA ARG A 133 -1.45 -0.86 -14.17
C ARG A 133 -2.31 -0.63 -12.95
N LEU A 134 -1.99 -1.29 -11.85
CA LEU A 134 -2.81 -1.29 -10.66
C LEU A 134 -2.56 -0.02 -9.83
N HIS A 135 -3.57 0.82 -9.61
CA HIS A 135 -3.43 1.94 -8.67
C HIS A 135 -3.88 1.57 -7.25
N ILE A 136 -3.47 2.36 -6.25
CA ILE A 136 -3.75 2.09 -4.83
C ILE A 136 -5.27 2.02 -4.54
N GLU A 137 -6.07 2.93 -5.08
CA GLU A 137 -7.51 2.98 -4.85
C GLU A 137 -8.26 1.75 -5.41
N PRO A 138 -8.06 1.32 -6.67
CA PRO A 138 -8.64 0.07 -7.15
C PRO A 138 -8.12 -1.15 -6.40
N TYR A 139 -6.84 -1.14 -5.98
CA TYR A 139 -6.29 -2.20 -5.14
C TYR A 139 -7.08 -2.31 -3.83
N LEU A 140 -7.25 -1.19 -3.11
CA LEU A 140 -8.00 -1.14 -1.86
C LEU A 140 -9.46 -1.58 -2.08
N THR A 141 -10.09 -1.06 -3.13
CA THR A 141 -11.48 -1.40 -3.48
C THR A 141 -11.64 -2.91 -3.66
N ALA A 142 -10.74 -3.55 -4.42
CA ALA A 142 -10.80 -4.99 -4.66
C ALA A 142 -10.63 -5.83 -3.37
N TRP A 143 -9.96 -5.28 -2.37
CA TRP A 143 -9.85 -5.85 -1.03
C TRP A 143 -11.04 -5.57 -0.11
N GLY A 144 -12.01 -4.75 -0.53
CA GLY A 144 -13.12 -4.31 0.32
C GLY A 144 -12.73 -3.16 1.25
N ALA A 145 -11.80 -2.31 0.84
CA ALA A 145 -11.38 -1.10 1.53
C ALA A 145 -11.60 0.14 0.66
N GLU A 146 -11.79 1.30 1.28
CA GLU A 146 -11.96 2.56 0.57
C GLU A 146 -11.11 3.65 1.20
N SER A 147 -10.48 4.46 0.34
CA SER A 147 -9.74 5.64 0.76
C SER A 147 -10.66 6.64 1.46
N ASP A 148 -10.15 7.33 2.48
CA ASP A 148 -10.88 8.39 3.16
C ASP A 148 -11.19 9.54 2.18
N PRO A 149 -12.47 9.83 1.87
CA PRO A 149 -12.83 10.89 0.94
C PRO A 149 -12.40 12.28 1.41
N GLY A 150 -12.28 12.50 2.73
CA GLY A 150 -11.86 13.78 3.30
C GLY A 150 -10.35 14.01 3.22
N THR A 151 -9.57 12.94 3.03
CA THR A 151 -8.11 12.99 3.02
C THR A 151 -7.55 12.09 1.92
N PRO A 152 -7.70 12.45 0.63
CA PRO A 152 -7.19 11.63 -0.46
C PRO A 152 -5.65 11.47 -0.37
N PRO A 153 -5.12 10.31 -0.81
CA PRO A 153 -3.68 10.08 -0.82
C PRO A 153 -2.97 11.09 -1.73
N LEU A 154 -1.81 11.58 -1.29
CA LEU A 154 -1.04 12.58 -2.01
C LEU A 154 -0.05 11.91 -2.97
N ARG A 155 -0.09 12.30 -4.26
CA ARG A 155 0.85 11.88 -5.31
C ARG A 155 1.75 13.02 -5.81
N ASP A 156 1.38 14.26 -5.49
CA ASP A 156 2.10 15.42 -5.99
C ASP A 156 3.54 15.47 -5.47
N PRO A 157 4.47 15.99 -6.30
CA PRO A 157 5.84 16.24 -5.88
C PRO A 157 5.89 17.07 -4.59
N VAL A 158 6.77 16.71 -3.67
CA VAL A 158 7.18 17.62 -2.61
C VAL A 158 7.96 18.78 -3.26
N PRO A 159 7.65 20.05 -2.91
CA PRO A 159 8.37 21.21 -3.44
C PRO A 159 9.88 21.09 -3.26
N GLY A 160 10.65 21.48 -4.28
CA GLY A 160 12.11 21.29 -4.34
C GLY A 160 12.86 21.71 -3.07
N PRO A 161 12.68 22.94 -2.56
CA PRO A 161 13.33 23.37 -1.33
C PRO A 161 12.98 22.51 -0.10
N ARG A 162 11.73 22.07 0.01
CA ARG A 162 11.26 21.20 1.11
C ARG A 162 11.83 19.79 1.00
N LYS A 163 11.89 19.24 -0.22
CA LYS A 163 12.58 17.98 -0.52
C LYS A 163 14.05 18.05 -0.10
N THR A 164 14.74 19.13 -0.42
CA THR A 164 16.15 19.34 -0.03
C THR A 164 16.30 19.33 1.49
N LEU A 165 15.44 20.02 2.23
CA LEU A 165 15.48 20.00 3.70
C LEU A 165 15.18 18.61 4.28
N ALA A 166 14.20 17.89 3.74
CA ALA A 166 13.91 16.51 4.15
C ALA A 166 15.14 15.60 3.99
N TRP A 167 15.86 15.71 2.87
CA TRP A 167 17.12 14.99 2.65
C TRP A 167 18.27 15.45 3.55
N GLN A 168 18.37 16.74 3.83
CA GLN A 168 19.34 17.25 4.80
C GLN A 168 19.08 16.66 6.20
N LEU A 169 17.82 16.49 6.59
CA LEU A 169 17.43 15.85 7.85
C LEU A 169 17.79 14.36 7.89
N ILE A 170 17.69 13.63 6.77
CA ILE A 170 18.22 12.25 6.67
C ILE A 170 19.71 12.21 7.01
N ASN A 171 20.49 13.16 6.49
CA ASN A 171 21.95 13.15 6.58
C ASN A 171 22.54 13.93 7.78
N SER A 172 21.73 14.66 8.54
CA SER A 172 22.20 15.54 9.62
C SER A 172 21.53 15.25 10.97
N THR A 173 22.26 14.54 11.84
CA THR A 173 21.86 14.29 13.23
C THR A 173 21.59 15.61 13.98
N ARG A 174 22.35 16.66 13.70
CA ARG A 174 22.17 17.98 14.34
C ARG A 174 20.82 18.61 13.99
N LEU A 175 20.41 18.56 12.72
CA LEU A 175 19.10 19.08 12.31
C LEU A 175 17.97 18.24 12.90
N ARG A 176 18.10 16.90 12.91
CA ARG A 176 17.11 16.01 13.56
C ARG A 176 16.95 16.31 15.05
N ASN A 177 18.05 16.50 15.76
CA ASN A 177 18.02 16.89 17.18
C ASN A 177 17.32 18.24 17.36
N SER A 178 17.48 19.17 16.43
CA SER A 178 16.79 20.46 16.47
C SER A 178 15.28 20.28 16.27
N CYS A 179 14.83 19.37 15.39
CA CYS A 179 13.42 19.00 15.28
C CYS A 179 12.90 18.36 16.58
N THR A 180 13.67 17.45 17.19
CA THR A 180 13.31 16.85 18.49
C THR A 180 13.17 17.90 19.58
N MET A 181 14.06 18.90 19.63
CA MET A 181 13.98 20.03 20.56
C MET A 181 12.77 20.95 20.28
N LEU A 182 12.27 20.98 19.04
CA LEU A 182 11.12 21.79 18.66
C LEU A 182 9.80 21.16 19.14
N LYS A 183 9.72 19.83 19.24
CA LYS A 183 8.47 19.10 19.57
C LYS A 183 7.80 19.57 20.87
N PRO A 184 8.51 19.74 22.00
CA PRO A 184 7.91 20.22 23.24
C PRO A 184 7.38 21.66 23.16
N LEU A 185 7.80 22.43 22.16
CA LEU A 185 7.38 23.82 21.97
C LEU A 185 6.04 23.93 21.21
N PHE A 186 5.60 22.89 20.49
CA PHE A 186 4.32 22.92 19.76
C PHE A 186 3.08 23.17 20.63
N PRO A 187 2.90 22.53 21.80
CA PRO A 187 1.76 22.82 22.67
C PRO A 187 1.93 24.12 23.48
N GLN A 188 3.11 24.75 23.46
CA GLN A 188 3.39 25.90 24.30
C GLN A 188 2.68 27.16 23.79
N LYS A 189 1.93 27.82 24.69
CA LYS A 189 1.18 29.06 24.37
C LYS A 189 1.95 30.33 24.72
N CYS A 190 2.90 30.28 25.64
CA CYS A 190 3.68 31.45 26.06
C CYS A 190 4.77 31.78 25.03
N ARG A 191 4.55 32.86 24.27
CA ARG A 191 5.45 33.35 23.23
C ARG A 191 6.84 33.72 23.76
N GLU A 192 6.92 34.32 24.94
CA GLU A 192 8.20 34.70 25.55
C GLU A 192 9.06 33.48 25.87
N THR A 193 8.46 32.41 26.39
CA THR A 193 9.17 31.16 26.70
C THR A 193 9.75 30.52 25.43
N ILE A 194 8.97 30.48 24.35
CA ILE A 194 9.43 29.95 23.07
C ILE A 194 10.58 30.81 22.54
N THR A 195 10.40 32.14 22.53
CA THR A 195 11.41 33.08 22.02
C THR A 195 12.73 32.96 22.78
N LYS A 196 12.70 32.90 24.12
CA LYS A 196 13.89 32.67 24.95
C LYS A 196 14.57 31.34 24.65
N THR A 197 13.79 30.25 24.53
CA THR A 197 14.32 28.91 24.20
C THR A 197 15.03 28.91 22.84
N VAL A 198 14.42 29.56 21.83
CA VAL A 198 14.99 29.66 20.48
C VAL A 198 16.24 30.54 20.47
N ALA A 199 16.23 31.69 21.16
CA ALA A 199 17.39 32.59 21.25
C ALA A 199 18.61 31.91 21.88
N ASN A 200 18.39 30.99 22.83
CA ASN A 200 19.46 30.26 23.51
C ASN A 200 19.92 28.98 22.77
N SER A 201 19.34 28.66 21.60
CA SER A 201 19.67 27.45 20.84
C SER A 201 20.09 27.77 19.40
N LEU A 202 21.39 27.67 19.11
CA LEU A 202 21.94 27.76 17.76
C LEU A 202 21.34 26.70 16.82
N GLY A 203 20.96 25.53 17.35
CA GLY A 203 20.29 24.47 16.58
C GLY A 203 18.91 24.90 16.09
N LEU A 204 18.08 25.45 16.99
CA LEU A 204 16.75 25.95 16.65
C LEU A 204 16.80 27.15 15.70
N GLN A 205 17.77 28.05 15.87
CA GLN A 205 17.99 29.15 14.93
C GLN A 205 18.39 28.66 13.54
N SER A 206 19.29 27.67 13.47
CA SER A 206 19.67 27.06 12.20
C SER A 206 18.49 26.35 11.54
N LEU A 207 17.68 25.61 12.31
CA LEU A 207 16.48 24.95 11.80
C LEU A 207 15.47 25.98 11.27
N TYR A 208 15.25 27.09 11.99
CA TYR A 208 14.33 28.14 11.54
C TYR A 208 14.74 28.74 10.18
N LYS A 209 16.03 29.03 9.98
CA LYS A 209 16.54 29.48 8.68
C LYS A 209 16.27 28.47 7.56
N GLN A 210 16.43 27.18 7.86
CA GLN A 210 16.13 26.11 6.91
C GLN A 210 14.63 25.99 6.60
N LEU A 211 13.76 26.15 7.61
CA LEU A 211 12.30 26.17 7.41
C LEU A 211 11.85 27.33 6.50
N LEU A 212 12.45 28.51 6.67
CA LEU A 212 12.23 29.65 5.77
C LEU A 212 12.70 29.34 4.34
N ALA A 213 13.93 28.84 4.19
CA ALA A 213 14.50 28.50 2.88
C ALA A 213 13.71 27.39 2.16
N ALA A 214 13.13 26.45 2.92
CA ALA A 214 12.26 25.40 2.42
C ALA A 214 10.86 25.89 2.01
N GLY A 215 10.52 27.16 2.28
CA GLY A 215 9.21 27.73 2.02
C GLY A 215 8.11 27.18 2.94
N LEU A 216 8.47 26.58 4.07
CA LEU A 216 7.53 26.02 5.05
C LEU A 216 6.84 27.08 5.91
N THR A 217 7.35 28.30 5.94
CA THR A 217 6.79 29.43 6.68
C THR A 217 7.31 30.73 6.08
N LYS A 218 6.56 31.82 6.27
CA LYS A 218 7.01 33.19 6.02
C LYS A 218 6.98 34.04 7.29
N ALA A 219 6.71 33.42 8.43
CA ALA A 219 6.59 34.15 9.68
C ALA A 219 7.92 34.77 10.08
N ALA A 220 7.87 35.95 10.71
CA ALA A 220 9.06 36.71 11.10
C ALA A 220 9.85 36.10 12.26
N THR A 221 9.24 35.17 13.01
CA THR A 221 9.89 34.47 14.12
C THR A 221 9.55 32.98 14.11
N LEU A 222 10.43 32.16 14.71
CA LEU A 222 10.14 30.74 14.92
C LEU A 222 8.92 30.53 15.84
N ALA A 223 8.68 31.44 16.79
CA ALA A 223 7.55 31.34 17.70
C ALA A 223 6.20 31.45 16.97
N ASP A 224 6.12 32.28 15.92
CA ASP A 224 4.97 32.34 15.02
C ASP A 224 4.93 31.12 14.09
N ALA A 225 6.07 30.77 13.50
CA ALA A 225 6.15 29.69 12.54
C ALA A 225 5.65 28.35 13.10
N ILE A 226 5.95 28.01 14.36
CA ILE A 226 5.50 26.75 14.95
C ILE A 226 3.98 26.67 15.19
N GLN A 227 3.26 27.80 15.14
CA GLN A 227 1.80 27.82 15.16
C GLN A 227 1.20 27.44 13.80
N GLU A 228 1.99 27.54 12.72
CA GLU A 228 1.56 27.12 11.39
C GLU A 228 1.47 25.57 11.32
N PRO A 229 0.32 24.99 10.93
CA PRO A 229 0.14 23.54 10.89
C PRO A 229 1.17 22.80 10.02
N GLN A 230 1.62 23.42 8.93
CA GLN A 230 2.61 22.84 8.01
C GLN A 230 4.00 22.71 8.65
N VAL A 231 4.44 23.72 9.41
CA VAL A 231 5.74 23.71 10.11
C VAL A 231 5.72 22.63 11.18
N ARG A 232 4.63 22.58 11.96
CA ARG A 232 4.42 21.55 12.98
C ARG A 232 4.43 20.15 12.36
N ARG A 233 3.60 19.90 11.36
CA ARG A 233 3.49 18.58 10.70
C ARG A 233 4.83 18.12 10.12
N PHE A 234 5.54 19.00 9.42
CA PHE A 234 6.85 18.68 8.86
C PHE A 234 7.86 18.34 9.97
N SER A 235 7.96 19.20 10.98
CA SER A 235 8.98 19.09 12.03
C SER A 235 8.69 17.99 13.05
N ASP A 236 7.43 17.60 13.22
CA ASP A 236 7.03 16.50 14.13
C ASP A 236 7.23 15.12 13.51
N GLY A 237 7.50 15.02 12.21
CA GLY A 237 7.83 13.74 11.59
C GLY A 237 7.62 13.68 10.09
N GLY A 238 6.80 14.58 9.54
CA GLY A 238 6.47 14.58 8.11
C GLY A 238 7.68 14.71 7.20
N TRP A 239 8.81 15.26 7.68
CA TRP A 239 10.05 15.30 6.90
C TRP A 239 10.56 13.90 6.49
N LEU A 240 10.37 12.87 7.35
CA LEU A 240 10.84 11.51 7.07
C LEU A 240 9.93 10.85 6.03
N GLU A 241 8.62 11.05 6.17
CA GLU A 241 7.60 10.60 5.22
C GLU A 241 7.85 11.22 3.83
N GLU A 242 8.11 12.54 3.78
CA GLU A 242 8.43 13.24 2.55
C GLU A 242 9.73 12.77 1.91
N ALA A 243 10.77 12.45 2.70
CA ALA A 243 12.03 11.91 2.17
C ALA A 243 11.82 10.52 1.55
N VAL A 244 11.13 9.61 2.25
CA VAL A 244 10.81 8.26 1.75
C VAL A 244 9.96 8.34 0.48
N PHE A 245 8.87 9.12 0.51
CA PHE A 245 7.99 9.33 -0.63
C PHE A 245 8.75 9.87 -1.85
N GLU A 246 9.57 10.92 -1.66
CA GLU A 246 10.33 11.51 -2.75
C GLU A 246 11.39 10.58 -3.33
N TYR A 247 11.97 9.70 -2.50
CA TYR A 247 12.86 8.66 -2.99
C TYR A 247 12.11 7.68 -3.89
N LEU A 248 11.01 7.09 -3.42
CA LEU A 248 10.20 6.14 -4.19
C LEU A 248 9.67 6.76 -5.49
N ARG A 249 9.20 8.01 -5.42
CA ARG A 249 8.76 8.77 -6.59
C ARG A 249 9.90 8.99 -7.59
N SER A 250 11.14 9.20 -7.13
CA SER A 250 12.28 9.30 -8.04
C SER A 250 12.60 7.96 -8.73
N LEU A 251 12.38 6.83 -8.03
CA LEU A 251 12.54 5.49 -8.61
C LEU A 251 11.47 5.19 -9.66
N HIS A 252 10.25 5.74 -9.55
CA HIS A 252 9.21 5.56 -10.56
C HIS A 252 9.66 5.94 -11.99
N SER A 253 10.58 6.90 -12.12
CA SER A 253 11.16 7.27 -13.43
C SER A 253 12.22 6.28 -13.96
N GLN A 254 12.75 5.41 -13.10
CA GLN A 254 13.88 4.52 -13.38
C GLN A 254 13.47 3.04 -13.37
N ASP A 255 12.46 2.68 -12.59
CA ASP A 255 11.93 1.34 -12.43
C ASP A 255 10.54 1.25 -13.07
N ARG A 256 10.47 0.61 -14.23
CA ARG A 256 9.22 0.45 -15.00
C ARG A 256 8.15 -0.36 -14.28
N LEU A 257 8.55 -1.17 -13.28
CA LEU A 257 7.62 -1.98 -12.50
C LEU A 257 6.93 -1.16 -11.40
N MET A 258 7.51 -0.02 -11.00
CA MET A 258 6.91 0.90 -10.04
C MET A 258 5.85 1.73 -10.76
N HIS A 259 4.61 1.71 -10.29
CA HIS A 259 3.48 2.26 -11.06
C HIS A 259 2.53 3.16 -10.25
N ASP A 260 2.57 3.10 -8.92
CA ASP A 260 1.88 4.08 -8.08
C ASP A 260 2.66 4.32 -6.79
N VAL A 261 2.75 5.58 -6.36
CA VAL A 261 3.43 5.98 -5.11
C VAL A 261 2.60 7.07 -4.47
N VAL A 262 2.20 6.85 -3.22
CA VAL A 262 1.37 7.77 -2.44
C VAL A 262 1.96 8.01 -1.06
N ARG A 263 1.64 9.16 -0.47
CA ARG A 263 1.84 9.42 0.96
C ARG A 263 0.55 9.84 1.64
N ASN A 264 0.52 9.70 2.96
CA ASN A 264 -0.64 10.00 3.81
C ASN A 264 -1.87 9.19 3.37
N LEU A 265 -1.69 7.88 3.16
CA LEU A 265 -2.74 6.98 2.73
C LEU A 265 -3.67 6.67 3.91
N ARG A 266 -4.92 7.12 3.82
CA ARG A 266 -5.97 6.83 4.81
C ARG A 266 -7.09 6.03 4.18
N PHE A 267 -7.54 4.99 4.85
CA PHE A 267 -8.60 4.11 4.34
C PHE A 267 -9.34 3.37 5.45
N HIS A 268 -10.55 2.90 5.16
CA HIS A 268 -11.37 2.09 6.07
C HIS A 268 -11.83 0.80 5.38
N ARG A 269 -12.24 -0.21 6.16
CA ARG A 269 -12.69 -1.52 5.68
C ARG A 269 -14.22 -1.56 5.63
N ARG A 270 -14.79 -1.87 4.46
CA ARG A 270 -16.23 -2.03 4.27
C ARG A 270 -16.74 -3.32 4.92
N GLY A 271 -17.89 -3.26 5.58
CA GLY A 271 -18.62 -4.46 6.02
C GLY A 271 -17.86 -5.35 6.99
N SER A 272 -16.92 -4.77 7.74
CA SER A 272 -16.18 -5.45 8.81
C SER A 272 -16.68 -4.99 10.18
N LEU A 273 -16.36 -5.71 11.26
CA LEU A 273 -16.62 -5.21 12.63
C LEU A 273 -15.87 -3.90 12.93
N GLN A 274 -14.90 -3.54 12.08
CA GLN A 274 -14.09 -2.33 12.14
C GLN A 274 -14.57 -1.27 11.12
N ASP A 275 -15.80 -1.40 10.60
CA ASP A 275 -16.35 -0.39 9.70
C ASP A 275 -16.35 0.99 10.39
N GLY A 276 -15.85 2.00 9.69
CA GLY A 276 -15.60 3.35 10.24
C GLY A 276 -14.25 3.56 10.97
N LEU A 277 -13.44 2.53 11.21
CA LEU A 277 -12.07 2.72 11.71
C LEU A 277 -11.12 3.09 10.55
N ILE A 278 -10.53 4.28 10.64
CA ILE A 278 -9.57 4.78 9.66
C ILE A 278 -8.18 4.23 9.98
N ASN A 279 -7.64 3.48 9.04
CA ASN A 279 -6.23 3.11 9.01
C ASN A 279 -5.44 4.21 8.29
N GLU A 280 -4.22 4.46 8.77
CA GLU A 280 -3.28 5.43 8.20
C GLU A 280 -1.95 4.75 7.96
N ILE A 281 -1.42 4.93 6.75
CA ILE A 281 -0.10 4.48 6.30
C ILE A 281 0.63 5.70 5.72
N ASP A 282 1.83 5.94 6.22
CA ASP A 282 2.59 7.15 5.91
C ASP A 282 2.99 7.21 4.43
N VAL A 283 3.52 6.11 3.88
CA VAL A 283 3.87 5.99 2.46
C VAL A 283 3.49 4.60 1.95
N ALA A 284 2.89 4.54 0.77
CA ALA A 284 2.60 3.28 0.10
C ALA A 284 3.01 3.35 -1.38
N CYS A 285 3.42 2.23 -1.94
CA CYS A 285 3.64 2.14 -3.39
C CYS A 285 3.22 0.78 -3.92
N LEU A 286 2.94 0.73 -5.22
CA LEU A 286 2.76 -0.49 -5.97
C LEU A 286 3.91 -0.65 -6.95
N ARG A 287 4.54 -1.83 -6.89
CA ARG A 287 5.63 -2.27 -7.75
C ARG A 287 5.41 -3.72 -8.13
N ASP A 288 5.42 -4.08 -9.41
CA ASP A 288 5.21 -5.47 -9.87
C ASP A 288 3.89 -6.06 -9.33
N ASN A 289 2.81 -5.28 -9.51
CA ASN A 289 1.49 -5.43 -8.88
C ASN A 289 1.46 -5.77 -7.36
N THR A 290 2.55 -5.48 -6.65
CA THR A 290 2.74 -5.79 -5.22
C THR A 290 2.65 -4.52 -4.37
N LEU A 291 1.79 -4.54 -3.36
CA LEU A 291 1.63 -3.45 -2.41
C LEU A 291 2.79 -3.42 -1.41
N HIS A 292 3.40 -2.24 -1.26
CA HIS A 292 4.44 -1.98 -0.30
C HIS A 292 3.96 -0.88 0.66
N LEU A 293 3.94 -1.19 1.95
CA LEU A 293 3.50 -0.28 3.01
C LEU A 293 4.69 0.17 3.83
N ILE A 294 4.80 1.47 4.10
CA ILE A 294 5.89 2.04 4.89
C ILE A 294 5.33 2.96 5.96
N GLU A 295 5.67 2.65 7.21
CA GLU A 295 5.43 3.51 8.37
C GLU A 295 6.73 4.24 8.74
N CYS A 296 6.65 5.53 9.03
CA CYS A 296 7.75 6.41 9.40
C CYS A 296 7.60 6.86 10.87
N LYS A 297 8.69 6.82 11.64
CA LYS A 297 8.68 7.22 13.05
C LYS A 297 9.90 8.04 13.45
N THR A 298 9.66 9.28 13.87
CA THR A 298 10.72 10.20 14.34
C THR A 298 10.73 10.38 15.86
N GLY A 299 9.60 10.15 16.55
CA GLY A 299 9.46 10.26 18.00
C GLY A 299 10.13 9.11 18.76
N SER A 300 10.42 9.34 20.05
CA SER A 300 11.02 8.31 20.91
C SER A 300 10.13 7.07 20.96
N LEU A 301 10.67 5.93 20.55
CA LEU A 301 9.92 4.67 20.50
C LEU A 301 10.04 3.85 21.78
N THR A 302 10.79 4.33 22.78
CA THR A 302 10.97 3.67 24.08
C THR A 302 9.91 4.04 25.10
N GLN A 303 9.10 5.07 24.82
CA GLN A 303 7.95 5.40 25.65
C GLN A 303 6.94 4.25 25.61
N LYS A 304 6.55 3.78 26.80
CA LYS A 304 5.50 2.78 26.96
C LYS A 304 4.13 3.46 26.91
N MET A 305 3.23 2.91 26.12
CA MET A 305 1.80 3.19 26.18
C MET A 305 1.11 1.86 26.55
N GLY A 306 0.75 1.71 27.81
CA GLY A 306 0.30 0.42 28.35
C GLY A 306 1.45 -0.58 28.49
N THR A 307 1.24 -1.83 28.05
CA THR A 307 2.23 -2.91 28.17
C THR A 307 3.31 -2.89 27.07
N MET A 308 3.02 -2.26 25.93
CA MET A 308 3.90 -2.19 24.77
C MET A 308 4.55 -0.82 24.63
N ASN A 309 5.72 -0.78 24.00
CA ASN A 309 6.32 0.47 23.55
C ASN A 309 5.80 0.87 22.15
N LEU A 310 6.04 2.12 21.75
CA LEU A 310 5.51 2.65 20.49
C LEU A 310 6.06 1.94 19.24
N ALA A 311 7.29 1.43 19.27
CA ALA A 311 7.83 0.62 18.16
C ALA A 311 7.05 -0.69 18.00
N GLU A 312 6.82 -1.38 19.11
CA GLU A 312 6.06 -2.63 19.13
C GLU A 312 4.64 -2.44 18.61
N GLN A 313 3.96 -1.37 19.04
CA GLN A 313 2.63 -1.02 18.52
C GLN A 313 2.65 -0.73 17.02
N ALA A 314 3.67 -0.02 16.53
CA ALA A 314 3.82 0.25 15.09
C ALA A 314 4.01 -1.05 14.29
N ILE A 315 4.84 -1.97 14.78
CA ILE A 315 5.05 -3.29 14.15
C ILE A 315 3.74 -4.08 14.09
N TYR A 316 3.01 -4.19 15.20
CA TYR A 316 1.75 -4.94 15.21
C TYR A 316 0.65 -4.28 14.36
N LYS A 317 0.49 -2.95 14.45
CA LYS A 317 -0.45 -2.20 13.61
C LYS A 317 -0.16 -2.44 12.13
N LEU A 318 1.10 -2.30 11.73
CA LEU A 318 1.51 -2.46 10.33
C LEU A 318 1.31 -3.90 9.84
N ALA A 319 1.59 -4.90 10.68
CA ALA A 319 1.31 -6.30 10.36
C ALA A 319 -0.19 -6.57 10.17
N LEU A 320 -1.03 -6.06 11.08
CA LEU A 320 -2.49 -6.19 10.97
C LEU A 320 -3.03 -5.55 9.68
N VAL A 321 -2.55 -4.35 9.35
CA VAL A 321 -2.94 -3.66 8.11
C VAL A 321 -2.50 -4.49 6.90
N ARG A 322 -1.24 -4.93 6.86
CA ARG A 322 -0.74 -5.77 5.76
C ARG A 322 -1.56 -7.06 5.64
N ASP A 323 -1.87 -7.74 6.73
CA ASP A 323 -2.60 -9.00 6.65
C ASP A 323 -4.06 -8.78 6.20
N ALA A 324 -4.64 -7.61 6.48
CA ALA A 324 -6.00 -7.26 6.11
C ALA A 324 -6.18 -6.85 4.64
N ILE A 325 -5.20 -6.18 4.03
CA ILE A 325 -5.31 -5.66 2.64
C ILE A 325 -4.16 -6.09 1.73
N GLY A 326 -3.12 -6.71 2.23
CA GLY A 326 -1.87 -6.94 1.50
C GLY A 326 -1.83 -8.23 0.68
N GLY A 327 -2.71 -9.18 0.98
CA GLY A 327 -2.63 -10.49 0.34
C GLY A 327 -1.31 -11.20 0.55
N LEU A 328 -0.98 -12.12 -0.34
CA LEU A 328 0.20 -12.98 -0.21
C LEU A 328 1.53 -12.30 -0.51
N ARG A 329 1.53 -11.22 -1.30
CA ARG A 329 2.75 -10.55 -1.77
C ARG A 329 3.10 -9.28 -1.02
N CYS A 330 2.17 -8.67 -0.30
CA CYS A 330 2.41 -7.34 0.27
C CYS A 330 3.55 -7.33 1.28
N ARG A 331 4.29 -6.24 1.25
CA ARG A 331 5.49 -6.06 2.05
C ARG A 331 5.35 -4.82 2.91
N ALA A 332 5.91 -4.90 4.10
CA ALA A 332 5.82 -3.84 5.08
C ALA A 332 7.20 -3.44 5.57
N MET A 333 7.40 -2.14 5.76
CA MET A 333 8.62 -1.58 6.31
C MET A 333 8.31 -0.54 7.39
N LEU A 334 9.10 -0.53 8.45
CA LEU A 334 9.15 0.54 9.44
C LEU A 334 10.47 1.30 9.29
N VAL A 335 10.38 2.59 8.99
CA VAL A 335 11.54 3.50 8.96
C VAL A 335 11.51 4.35 10.23
N SER A 336 12.55 4.27 11.06
CA SER A 336 12.66 5.05 12.28
C SER A 336 13.93 5.88 12.36
N GLN A 337 13.81 7.12 12.83
CA GLN A 337 14.98 7.91 13.21
C GLN A 337 15.73 7.30 14.40
N ASN A 338 15.01 6.65 15.32
CA ASN A 338 15.57 6.17 16.58
C ASN A 338 16.01 4.72 16.45
N GLN A 339 17.04 4.33 17.20
CA GLN A 339 17.48 2.94 17.25
C GLN A 339 16.37 2.07 17.88
N ILE A 340 16.01 0.99 17.19
CA ILE A 340 15.08 -0.04 17.68
C ILE A 340 15.91 -1.18 18.26
N SER A 341 15.43 -1.78 19.35
CA SER A 341 16.15 -2.84 20.05
C SER A 341 16.19 -4.14 19.23
N TYR A 342 17.22 -4.96 19.45
CA TYR A 342 17.38 -6.25 18.79
C TYR A 342 16.15 -7.17 18.95
N THR A 343 15.53 -7.20 20.13
CA THR A 343 14.31 -7.98 20.39
C THR A 343 13.15 -7.55 19.51
N LEU A 344 12.99 -6.25 19.26
CA LEU A 344 11.94 -5.74 18.38
C LEU A 344 12.26 -5.97 16.90
N HIS A 345 13.54 -5.95 16.52
CA HIS A 345 13.96 -6.41 15.18
C HIS A 345 13.56 -7.87 14.94
N LYS A 346 13.82 -8.75 15.91
CA LYS A 346 13.41 -10.17 15.81
C LYS A 346 11.90 -10.34 15.70
N ARG A 347 11.12 -9.58 16.46
CA ARG A 347 9.65 -9.57 16.34
C ARG A 347 9.17 -9.05 15.00
N ALA A 348 9.81 -8.01 14.46
CA ALA A 348 9.48 -7.49 13.14
C ALA A 348 9.80 -8.52 12.05
N GLU A 349 10.92 -9.21 12.14
CA GLU A 349 11.31 -10.32 11.25
C GLU A 349 10.27 -11.46 11.27
N GLU A 350 9.85 -11.92 12.46
CA GLU A 350 8.76 -12.91 12.60
C GLU A 350 7.44 -12.45 11.98
N LYS A 351 7.22 -11.13 11.94
CA LYS A 351 6.05 -10.50 11.31
C LYS A 351 6.31 -10.10 9.87
N ASN A 352 7.42 -10.46 9.23
CA ASN A 352 7.78 -10.04 7.86
C ASN A 352 7.72 -8.52 7.66
N ILE A 353 8.22 -7.76 8.64
CA ILE A 353 8.37 -6.31 8.59
C ILE A 353 9.86 -5.98 8.58
N VAL A 354 10.30 -5.26 7.54
CA VAL A 354 11.68 -4.78 7.44
C VAL A 354 11.84 -3.51 8.26
N ILE A 355 12.95 -3.35 8.97
CA ILE A 355 13.25 -2.14 9.74
C ILE A 355 14.47 -1.42 9.18
N ILE A 356 14.34 -0.10 9.01
CA ILE A 356 15.47 0.81 8.82
C ILE A 356 15.45 1.77 10.01
N ASP A 357 16.47 1.74 10.87
CA ASP A 357 16.46 2.50 12.12
C ASP A 357 17.78 3.20 12.44
N GLY A 358 17.73 4.17 13.35
CA GLY A 358 18.94 4.82 13.89
C GLY A 358 19.83 5.43 12.79
N GLN A 359 21.11 5.03 12.77
CA GLN A 359 22.06 5.53 11.76
C GLN A 359 21.81 4.96 10.36
N ASN A 360 21.07 3.84 10.24
CA ASN A 360 20.79 3.21 8.95
C ASN A 360 19.92 4.06 8.04
N ILE A 361 19.22 5.07 8.57
CA ILE A 361 18.47 6.03 7.76
C ILE A 361 19.35 6.83 6.79
N THR A 362 20.65 6.98 7.09
CA THR A 362 21.59 7.65 6.17
C THR A 362 21.81 6.86 4.88
N THR A 363 21.61 5.53 4.94
CA THR A 363 21.63 4.58 3.82
C THR A 363 20.22 4.23 3.31
N LEU A 364 19.26 5.14 3.52
CA LEU A 364 17.86 4.92 3.12
C LEU A 364 17.71 4.56 1.63
N PRO A 365 18.38 5.24 0.68
CA PRO A 365 18.28 4.90 -0.74
C PRO A 365 18.65 3.44 -1.04
N GLU A 366 19.79 2.98 -0.54
CA GLU A 366 20.31 1.64 -0.82
C GLU A 366 19.39 0.58 -0.23
N ARG A 367 18.94 0.79 1.00
CA ARG A 367 18.07 -0.17 1.72
C ARG A 367 16.67 -0.24 1.13
N LEU A 368 16.07 0.90 0.75
CA LEU A 368 14.77 0.91 0.07
C LEU A 368 14.86 0.22 -1.29
N ARG A 369 15.93 0.47 -2.06
CA ARG A 369 16.12 -0.19 -3.35
C ARG A 369 16.32 -1.70 -3.20
N ALA A 370 17.19 -2.13 -2.28
CA ALA A 370 17.40 -3.55 -1.99
C ALA A 370 16.11 -4.22 -1.54
N TRP A 371 15.34 -3.56 -0.67
CA TRP A 371 14.04 -4.05 -0.25
C TRP A 371 13.07 -4.18 -1.42
N LEU A 372 12.94 -3.20 -2.31
CA LEU A 372 12.00 -3.29 -3.44
C LEU A 372 12.32 -4.41 -4.45
N HIS A 373 13.59 -4.83 -4.57
CA HIS A 373 14.03 -5.82 -5.56
C HIS A 373 14.23 -7.24 -5.03
N GLY A 374 14.42 -7.43 -3.72
CA GLY A 374 14.51 -8.75 -3.10
C GLY A 374 13.15 -9.22 -2.65
#